data_AF-A0A0G0Q1N8-F1
#
_entry.id   AF-A0A0G0Q1N8-F1
#
_cell.length_a   1.000
_cell.length_b   1.000
_cell.length_c   1.000
_cell.angle_alpha   90.00
_cell.angle_beta   90.00
_cell.angle_gamma   90.00
#
_symmetry.space_group_name_H-M   'P 1'
#
loop_
_entity.id
_entity.type
_entity.pdbx_description
1 polymer ?
#
loop_
_entity_poly.entity_id
_entity_poly.type
_entity_poly.pdbx_seq_one_letter_code
_entity_poly.pdbx_strand_id
1 'polypeptide(L)'
;MSDLLFKELSYKINGVLFSAHNKLGQFSNEKQYADLIEQLFKQENIKYEREKILPPSFQGERNGRNKVDFLIEDTIILELKAKQQLENADFTQTLRYLTALEKKLGILVNFKSKYLKVKRVLNSRSNELSYSLNSHISKSASSAYPCMQVKIKRIDTSLPLPEYHTSGAVAFDLYSRDNMVVPAKNIALIPANFIIEVPTGYALILTARSSLAKKKGLMLANGVGTIDNDYCGPEDEIKISVYNFTDSDVAVTKGERLAQGLFMKIDQGQWEEVDEMTEKSRGGFGSTGLI
;
A
#
# COMPACT_ATOMS: atom_id res chain seq x y z
N MET A 1 -4.49 -18.87 -7.98
CA MET A 1 -3.38 -17.98 -8.39
C MET A 1 -4.00 -16.81 -9.13
N SER A 2 -3.72 -15.56 -8.74
CA SER A 2 -4.24 -14.39 -9.46
C SER A 2 -3.53 -14.25 -10.81
N ASP A 3 -4.27 -14.31 -11.92
CA ASP A 3 -3.70 -14.14 -13.25
C ASP A 3 -3.08 -12.74 -13.41
N LEU A 4 -1.82 -12.70 -13.83
CA LEU A 4 -1.08 -11.45 -14.04
C LEU A 4 -1.64 -10.73 -15.27
N LEU A 5 -2.18 -9.53 -15.09
CA LEU A 5 -2.75 -8.73 -16.17
C LEU A 5 -1.75 -8.49 -17.31
N PHE A 6 -2.11 -8.84 -18.55
CA PHE A 6 -1.25 -8.70 -19.74
C PHE A 6 0.15 -9.36 -19.58
N LYS A 7 0.19 -10.55 -18.98
CA LYS A 7 1.43 -11.29 -18.65
C LYS A 7 2.44 -11.36 -19.80
N GLU A 8 2.04 -11.93 -20.94
CA GLU A 8 2.94 -12.16 -22.07
C GLU A 8 3.49 -10.86 -22.68
N LEU A 9 2.62 -9.87 -22.91
CA LEU A 9 3.03 -8.57 -23.43
C LEU A 9 3.99 -7.86 -22.44
N SER A 10 3.73 -7.98 -21.14
CA SER A 10 4.60 -7.40 -20.11
C SER A 10 6.00 -8.04 -20.10
N TYR A 11 6.11 -9.35 -20.35
CA TYR A 11 7.41 -10.01 -20.46
C TYR A 11 8.19 -9.54 -21.69
N LYS A 12 7.52 -9.40 -22.84
CA LYS A 12 8.14 -8.85 -24.05
C LYS A 12 8.66 -7.42 -23.84
N ILE A 13 7.84 -6.55 -23.25
CA ILE A 13 8.23 -5.18 -22.93
C ILE A 13 9.44 -5.19 -22.00
N ASN A 14 9.42 -5.99 -20.92
CA ASN A 14 10.56 -6.09 -20.01
C ASN A 14 11.85 -6.50 -20.75
N GLY A 15 11.79 -7.49 -21.64
CA GLY A 15 12.93 -7.88 -22.47
C GLY A 15 13.53 -6.70 -23.25
N VAL A 16 12.67 -5.89 -23.88
CA VAL A 16 13.10 -4.66 -24.58
C VAL A 16 13.76 -3.65 -23.63
N LEU A 17 13.17 -3.40 -22.45
CA LEU A 17 13.72 -2.44 -21.49
C LEU A 17 15.09 -2.89 -20.95
N PHE A 18 15.26 -4.19 -20.66
CA PHE A 18 16.55 -4.74 -20.24
C PHE A 18 17.61 -4.65 -21.35
N SER A 19 17.24 -4.97 -22.59
CA SER A 19 18.13 -4.80 -23.75
C SER A 19 18.57 -3.35 -23.92
N ALA A 20 17.66 -2.39 -23.73
CA ALA A 20 17.99 -0.96 -23.79
C ALA A 20 18.94 -0.53 -22.66
N HIS A 21 18.69 -0.97 -21.42
CA HIS A 21 19.55 -0.66 -20.27
C HIS A 21 20.95 -1.27 -20.41
N ASN A 22 21.04 -2.52 -20.86
CA ASN A 22 22.32 -3.20 -21.10
C ASN A 22 23.15 -2.50 -22.18
N LYS A 23 22.51 -1.93 -23.20
CA LYS A 23 23.19 -1.25 -24.31
C LYS A 23 23.62 0.17 -23.99
N LEU A 24 22.78 0.95 -23.30
CA LEU A 24 23.03 2.37 -23.03
C LEU A 24 23.69 2.64 -21.66
N GLY A 25 23.46 1.77 -20.67
CA GLY A 25 23.92 1.96 -19.31
C GLY A 25 23.26 3.16 -18.60
N GLN A 26 23.54 3.32 -17.31
CA GLN A 26 22.78 4.22 -16.42
C GLN A 26 22.92 5.74 -16.67
N PHE A 27 23.74 6.17 -17.64
CA PHE A 27 24.09 7.59 -17.84
C PHE A 27 23.32 8.27 -18.99
N SER A 28 22.56 7.52 -19.78
CA SER A 28 21.73 8.07 -20.85
C SER A 28 20.49 8.77 -20.31
N ASN A 29 20.02 9.79 -21.06
CA ASN A 29 18.78 10.50 -20.74
C ASN A 29 17.54 9.78 -21.30
N GLU A 30 16.36 10.21 -20.88
CA GLU A 30 15.07 9.60 -21.26
C GLU A 30 14.85 9.57 -22.79
N LYS A 31 15.30 10.59 -23.53
CA LYS A 31 15.14 10.63 -25.00
C LYS A 31 15.98 9.56 -25.69
N GLN A 32 17.23 9.38 -25.26
CA GLN A 32 18.11 8.33 -25.79
C GLN A 32 17.51 6.94 -25.53
N TYR A 33 16.92 6.74 -24.34
CA TYR A 33 16.19 5.52 -24.03
C TYR A 33 14.96 5.33 -24.90
N ALA A 34 14.14 6.37 -25.06
CA ALA A 34 12.95 6.33 -25.91
C ALA A 34 13.31 5.97 -27.36
N ASP A 35 14.36 6.57 -27.92
CA ASP A 35 14.81 6.29 -29.30
C ASP A 35 15.24 4.83 -29.48
N LEU A 36 16.03 4.29 -28.54
CA LEU A 36 16.46 2.89 -28.62
C LEU A 36 15.29 1.91 -28.38
N ILE A 37 14.41 2.19 -27.42
CA ILE A 37 13.23 1.36 -27.14
C ILE A 37 12.31 1.31 -28.36
N GLU A 38 12.13 2.44 -29.06
CA GLU A 38 11.35 2.47 -30.29
C GLU A 38 11.95 1.54 -31.37
N GLN A 39 13.27 1.58 -31.56
CA GLN A 39 13.97 0.68 -32.49
C GLN A 39 13.76 -0.80 -32.10
N LEU A 40 13.89 -1.12 -30.82
CA LEU A 40 13.70 -2.47 -30.30
C LEU A 40 12.24 -2.94 -30.44
N PHE A 41 11.24 -2.08 -30.21
CA PHE A 41 9.84 -2.41 -30.46
C PHE A 41 9.56 -2.74 -31.93
N LYS A 42 10.18 -2.00 -32.87
CA LYS A 42 10.08 -2.33 -34.32
C LYS A 42 10.71 -3.69 -34.63
N GLN A 43 11.85 -4.02 -34.02
CA GLN A 43 12.52 -5.30 -34.22
C GLN A 43 11.70 -6.48 -33.68
N GLU A 44 11.08 -6.32 -32.51
CA GLU A 44 10.23 -7.32 -31.88
C GLU A 44 8.79 -7.35 -32.43
N ASN A 45 8.50 -6.52 -33.45
CA ASN A 45 7.17 -6.35 -34.05
C ASN A 45 6.04 -6.05 -33.02
N ILE A 46 6.37 -5.25 -32.00
CA ILE A 46 5.43 -4.80 -30.98
C ILE A 46 4.76 -3.51 -31.48
N LYS A 47 3.43 -3.46 -31.52
CA LYS A 47 2.68 -2.26 -31.94
C LYS A 47 2.68 -1.22 -30.83
N TYR A 48 2.93 0.04 -31.16
CA TYR A 48 2.92 1.13 -30.20
C TYR A 48 2.52 2.47 -30.84
N GLU A 49 2.11 3.43 -30.00
CA GLU A 49 2.03 4.85 -30.31
C GLU A 49 3.02 5.60 -29.41
N ARG A 50 3.99 6.30 -30.02
CA ARG A 50 5.00 7.08 -29.30
C ARG A 50 4.46 8.48 -28.98
N GLU A 51 4.76 8.98 -27.78
CA GLU A 51 4.36 10.31 -27.33
C GLU A 51 2.84 10.57 -27.42
N LYS A 52 2.02 9.57 -27.07
CA LYS A 52 0.55 9.66 -27.14
C LYS A 52 0.03 10.80 -26.28
N ILE A 53 -0.56 11.80 -26.93
CA ILE A 53 -1.21 12.93 -26.27
C ILE A 53 -2.47 12.45 -25.54
N LEU A 54 -2.65 12.88 -24.29
CA LEU A 54 -3.84 12.61 -23.52
C LEU A 54 -5.05 13.43 -24.00
N PRO A 55 -6.28 12.93 -23.83
CA PRO A 55 -7.47 13.74 -24.01
C PRO A 55 -7.50 14.93 -23.03
N PRO A 56 -8.14 16.05 -23.41
CA PRO A 56 -8.29 17.20 -22.52
C PRO A 56 -9.14 16.84 -21.30
N SER A 57 -8.72 17.31 -20.13
CA SER A 57 -9.39 17.10 -18.84
C SER A 57 -10.56 18.07 -18.62
N PHE A 58 -10.57 19.19 -19.34
CA PHE A 58 -11.63 20.20 -19.29
C PHE A 58 -11.70 20.99 -20.61
N GLN A 59 -12.84 21.62 -20.86
CA GLN A 59 -13.06 22.43 -22.06
C GLN A 59 -12.12 23.64 -22.08
N GLY A 60 -11.39 23.82 -23.19
CA GLY A 60 -10.41 24.90 -23.34
C GLY A 60 -9.01 24.58 -22.78
N GLU A 61 -8.74 23.34 -22.35
CA GLU A 61 -7.38 22.93 -22.01
C GLU A 61 -6.46 23.02 -23.24
N ARG A 62 -5.22 23.48 -23.03
CA ARG A 62 -4.19 23.52 -24.09
C ARG A 62 -3.88 22.11 -24.58
N ASN A 63 -4.04 21.87 -25.89
CA ASN A 63 -3.70 20.61 -26.52
C ASN A 63 -2.23 20.20 -26.28
N GLY A 64 -2.00 18.91 -26.03
CA GLY A 64 -0.65 18.35 -25.91
C GLY A 64 0.08 18.61 -24.59
N ARG A 65 -0.61 19.12 -23.55
CA ARG A 65 0.02 19.42 -22.25
C ARG A 65 0.65 18.20 -21.58
N ASN A 66 0.00 17.05 -21.68
CA ASN A 66 0.48 15.78 -21.14
C ASN A 66 0.53 14.75 -22.27
N LYS A 67 1.64 14.02 -22.32
CA LYS A 67 1.85 12.92 -23.25
C LYS A 67 2.49 11.75 -22.52
N VAL A 68 2.13 10.55 -22.95
CA VAL A 68 2.71 9.28 -22.50
C VAL A 68 3.87 8.92 -23.42
N ASP A 69 4.99 8.42 -22.90
CA ASP A 69 6.12 8.05 -23.75
C ASP A 69 5.75 6.99 -24.79
N PHE A 70 5.07 5.91 -24.37
CA PHE A 70 4.53 4.90 -25.27
C PHE A 70 3.17 4.37 -24.79
N LEU A 71 2.23 4.22 -25.73
CA LEU A 71 1.05 3.38 -25.57
C LEU A 71 1.23 2.11 -26.42
N ILE A 72 1.31 0.94 -25.78
CA ILE A 72 1.69 -0.32 -26.40
C ILE A 72 0.45 -1.19 -26.59
N GLU A 73 0.24 -1.65 -27.82
CA GLU A 73 -0.91 -2.46 -28.26
C GLU A 73 -2.27 -1.94 -27.76
N ASP A 74 -2.43 -0.62 -27.62
CA ASP A 74 -3.62 0.03 -27.05
C ASP A 74 -4.03 -0.49 -25.65
N THR A 75 -3.12 -1.10 -24.90
CA THR A 75 -3.41 -1.75 -23.61
C THR A 75 -2.52 -1.29 -22.48
N ILE A 76 -1.21 -1.12 -22.72
CA ILE A 76 -0.22 -0.82 -21.70
C ILE A 76 0.40 0.56 -21.94
N ILE A 77 0.41 1.39 -20.91
CA ILE A 77 1.18 2.63 -20.90
C ILE A 77 2.62 2.31 -20.45
N LEU A 78 3.63 2.83 -21.13
CA LEU A 78 5.02 2.78 -20.69
C LEU A 78 5.54 4.21 -20.48
N GLU A 79 6.06 4.47 -19.28
CA GLU A 79 6.65 5.75 -18.87
C GLU A 79 8.11 5.53 -18.47
N LEU A 80 9.01 6.31 -19.06
CA LEU A 80 10.45 6.22 -18.88
C LEU A 80 10.93 7.29 -17.90
N LYS A 81 11.86 6.91 -17.03
CA LYS A 81 12.58 7.83 -16.14
C LYS A 81 14.08 7.59 -16.18
N ALA A 82 14.87 8.67 -16.08
CA ALA A 82 16.31 8.60 -15.92
C ALA A 82 16.77 9.52 -14.77
N LYS A 83 16.33 9.22 -13.54
CA LYS A 83 16.62 10.02 -12.34
C LYS A 83 17.06 9.19 -11.15
N GLN A 84 17.71 9.81 -10.16
CA GLN A 84 18.35 9.08 -9.04
C GLN A 84 17.39 8.14 -8.31
N GLN A 85 16.15 8.57 -8.09
CA GLN A 85 15.11 7.76 -7.47
C GLN A 85 13.73 8.13 -8.03
N LEU A 86 12.84 7.15 -8.12
CA LEU A 86 11.43 7.39 -8.42
C LEU A 86 10.72 7.95 -7.18
N GLU A 87 9.87 8.93 -7.39
CA GLU A 87 9.09 9.64 -6.39
C GLU A 87 7.60 9.33 -6.56
N ASN A 88 6.80 9.63 -5.54
CA ASN A 88 5.34 9.47 -5.59
C ASN A 88 4.68 10.26 -6.73
N ALA A 89 5.31 11.37 -7.15
CA ALA A 89 4.85 12.17 -8.28
C ALA A 89 4.86 11.38 -9.60
N ASP A 90 5.84 10.49 -9.82
CA ASP A 90 5.92 9.68 -11.05
C ASP A 90 4.77 8.65 -11.08
N PHE A 91 4.50 7.98 -9.96
CA PHE A 91 3.38 7.04 -9.86
C PHE A 91 2.04 7.75 -10.08
N THR A 92 1.88 8.93 -9.49
CA THR A 92 0.66 9.73 -9.61
C THR A 92 0.47 10.21 -11.06
N GLN A 93 1.56 10.57 -11.75
CA GLN A 93 1.53 10.88 -13.18
C GLN A 93 1.09 9.65 -14.00
N THR A 94 1.69 8.47 -13.78
CA THR A 94 1.30 7.25 -14.50
C THR A 94 -0.16 6.88 -14.24
N LEU A 95 -0.65 6.97 -13.00
CA LEU A 95 -2.05 6.74 -12.65
C LEU A 95 -3.00 7.72 -13.36
N ARG A 96 -2.62 9.00 -13.44
CA ARG A 96 -3.37 10.02 -14.19
C ARG A 96 -3.48 9.64 -15.66
N TYR A 97 -2.39 9.16 -16.25
CA TYR A 97 -2.34 8.75 -17.66
C TYR A 97 -3.22 7.52 -17.92
N LEU A 98 -3.14 6.52 -17.04
CA LEU A 98 -4.01 5.34 -17.09
C LEU A 98 -5.48 5.70 -16.98
N THR A 99 -5.82 6.65 -16.12
CA THR A 99 -7.20 7.13 -15.96
C THR A 99 -7.68 7.86 -17.21
N ALA A 100 -6.87 8.78 -17.75
CA ALA A 100 -7.24 9.58 -18.91
C ALA A 100 -7.39 8.75 -20.20
N LEU A 101 -6.62 7.66 -20.35
CA LEU A 101 -6.71 6.76 -21.51
C LEU A 101 -7.54 5.50 -21.24
N GLU A 102 -8.19 5.41 -20.08
CA GLU A 102 -9.00 4.25 -19.65
C GLU A 102 -8.22 2.91 -19.72
N LYS A 103 -6.92 2.95 -19.44
CA LYS A 103 -6.06 1.75 -19.45
C LYS A 103 -5.89 1.19 -18.05
N LYS A 104 -5.65 -0.13 -17.99
CA LYS A 104 -5.59 -0.90 -16.74
C LYS A 104 -4.18 -1.01 -16.16
N LEU A 105 -3.15 -0.99 -17.02
CA LEU A 105 -1.76 -1.24 -16.64
C LEU A 105 -0.81 -0.19 -17.22
N GLY A 106 0.02 0.36 -16.34
CA GLY A 106 1.19 1.16 -16.68
C GLY A 106 2.47 0.45 -16.27
N ILE A 107 3.53 0.60 -17.05
CA ILE A 107 4.88 0.19 -16.72
C ILE A 107 5.69 1.46 -16.54
N LEU A 108 6.15 1.70 -15.32
CA LEU A 108 7.04 2.81 -14.98
C LEU A 108 8.44 2.26 -14.77
N VAL A 109 9.40 2.71 -15.57
CA VAL A 109 10.78 2.22 -15.52
C VAL A 109 11.75 3.34 -15.21
N ASN A 110 12.74 3.06 -14.35
CA ASN A 110 13.84 3.99 -14.10
C ASN A 110 15.18 3.37 -14.50
N PHE A 111 15.88 4.05 -15.41
CA PHE A 111 17.12 3.58 -16.02
C PHE A 111 18.40 4.06 -15.32
N LYS A 112 18.32 5.04 -14.40
CA LYS A 112 19.52 5.61 -13.75
C LYS A 112 20.09 4.74 -12.62
N SER A 113 19.42 3.67 -12.24
CA SER A 113 19.92 2.72 -11.26
C SER A 113 20.86 1.68 -11.88
N LYS A 114 21.83 1.20 -11.08
CA LYS A 114 22.77 0.12 -11.45
C LYS A 114 22.07 -1.11 -12.04
N TYR A 115 20.90 -1.45 -11.48
CA TYR A 115 20.00 -2.47 -12.01
C TYR A 115 18.71 -1.81 -12.48
N LEU A 116 18.17 -2.24 -13.61
CA LEU A 116 16.92 -1.72 -14.14
C LEU A 116 15.77 -1.97 -13.16
N LYS A 117 15.04 -0.92 -12.79
CA LYS A 117 13.88 -1.02 -11.91
C LYS A 117 12.61 -0.78 -12.72
N VAL A 118 11.87 -1.85 -12.97
CA VAL A 118 10.56 -1.81 -13.63
C VAL A 118 9.47 -1.96 -12.58
N LYS A 119 8.48 -1.07 -12.58
CA LYS A 119 7.33 -1.10 -11.68
C LYS A 119 6.03 -1.15 -12.48
N ARG A 120 5.12 -2.01 -12.06
CA ARG A 120 3.77 -2.12 -12.61
C ARG A 120 2.85 -1.22 -11.81
N VAL A 121 2.18 -0.30 -12.48
CA VAL A 121 1.20 0.62 -11.91
C VAL A 121 -0.17 0.16 -12.38
N LEU A 122 -1.02 -0.26 -11.45
CA LEU A 122 -2.35 -0.77 -11.77
C LEU A 122 -3.40 0.32 -11.55
N ASN A 123 -4.30 0.48 -12.53
CA ASN A 123 -5.47 1.33 -12.40
C ASN A 123 -6.68 0.48 -11.99
N SER A 124 -6.86 0.32 -10.68
CA SER A 124 -8.00 -0.41 -10.10
C SER A 124 -9.37 0.19 -10.47
N ARG A 125 -9.43 1.50 -10.79
CA ARG A 125 -10.67 2.20 -11.15
C ARG A 125 -11.16 1.93 -12.57
N SER A 126 -10.34 1.34 -13.44
CA SER A 126 -10.76 0.99 -14.80
C SER A 126 -11.90 -0.05 -14.82
N ASN A 127 -12.02 -0.89 -13.79
CA ASN A 127 -13.20 -1.76 -13.60
C ASN A 127 -14.41 -1.00 -13.01
N GLU A 128 -14.18 0.11 -12.30
CA GLU A 128 -15.24 0.93 -11.71
C GLU A 128 -15.87 1.89 -12.72
N LEU A 129 -15.17 2.39 -13.74
CA LEU A 129 -15.78 3.28 -14.75
C LEU A 129 -16.86 2.58 -15.59
N SER A 130 -16.70 1.30 -15.91
CA SER A 130 -17.74 0.51 -16.56
C SER A 130 -18.95 0.24 -15.66
N TYR A 131 -18.76 0.27 -14.33
CA TYR A 131 -19.82 0.15 -13.34
C TYR A 131 -20.46 1.50 -12.96
N SER A 132 -19.68 2.59 -13.02
CA SER A 132 -20.02 3.94 -12.56
C SER A 132 -20.97 4.67 -13.50
N LEU A 133 -21.01 4.32 -14.79
CA LEU A 133 -22.07 4.79 -15.68
C LEU A 133 -23.47 4.33 -15.23
N ASN A 134 -23.58 3.34 -14.33
CA ASN A 134 -24.85 2.84 -13.79
C ASN A 134 -25.12 3.21 -12.33
N SER A 135 -24.28 3.99 -11.65
CA SER A 135 -24.57 4.38 -10.27
C SER A 135 -23.97 5.74 -9.90
N HIS A 136 -24.80 6.76 -9.98
CA HIS A 136 -24.66 7.92 -9.11
C HIS A 136 -24.64 7.45 -7.64
N ILE A 137 -23.64 7.85 -6.86
CA ILE A 137 -23.76 8.37 -5.48
C ILE A 137 -22.36 8.60 -4.84
N SER A 138 -22.22 9.81 -4.28
CA SER A 138 -21.28 10.30 -3.25
C SER A 138 -19.76 10.12 -3.38
N LYS A 139 -19.08 11.26 -3.50
CA LYS A 139 -17.64 11.44 -3.24
C LYS A 139 -17.29 11.09 -1.79
N SER A 140 -16.49 10.06 -1.58
CA SER A 140 -15.62 9.90 -0.40
C SER A 140 -14.16 9.74 -0.85
N ALA A 141 -13.23 10.15 0.01
CA ALA A 141 -11.80 10.22 -0.30
C ALA A 141 -11.28 8.88 -0.83
N SER A 142 -10.72 8.88 -2.03
CA SER A 142 -10.29 7.65 -2.68
C SER A 142 -9.06 7.06 -1.99
N SER A 143 -9.22 5.92 -1.33
CA SER A 143 -8.12 5.09 -0.82
C SER A 143 -7.11 4.76 -1.93
N ALA A 144 -5.82 4.74 -1.64
CA ALA A 144 -4.78 4.25 -2.55
C ALA A 144 -4.76 2.71 -2.66
N TYR A 145 -5.49 2.02 -1.80
CA TYR A 145 -5.54 0.55 -1.69
C TYR A 145 -6.95 0.02 -1.96
N PRO A 146 -7.08 -1.24 -2.43
CA PRO A 146 -8.37 -1.92 -2.54
C PRO A 146 -9.13 -1.82 -1.21
N CYS A 147 -10.38 -1.37 -1.28
CA CYS A 147 -11.25 -1.29 -0.11
C CYS A 147 -11.90 -2.66 0.10
N MET A 148 -11.98 -3.09 1.36
CA MET A 148 -12.75 -4.26 1.76
C MET A 148 -13.87 -3.82 2.69
N GLN A 149 -15.03 -4.48 2.58
CA GLN A 149 -16.12 -4.26 3.52
C GLN A 149 -15.83 -4.99 4.82
N VAL A 150 -15.98 -4.29 5.94
CA VAL A 150 -15.72 -4.82 7.28
C VAL A 150 -16.91 -4.44 8.16
N LYS A 151 -17.50 -5.42 8.84
CA LYS A 151 -18.55 -5.13 9.82
C LYS A 151 -17.93 -4.65 11.11
N ILE A 152 -18.47 -3.57 11.65
CA ILE A 152 -18.00 -2.92 12.85
C ILE A 152 -19.19 -2.46 13.69
N LYS A 153 -19.15 -2.72 14.99
CA LYS A 153 -20.08 -2.19 15.98
C LYS A 153 -19.34 -1.18 16.83
N ARG A 154 -19.90 0.04 16.92
CA ARG A 154 -19.52 1.03 17.94
C ARG A 154 -20.31 0.76 19.21
N ILE A 155 -19.63 0.68 20.34
CA ILE A 155 -20.29 0.54 21.65
C ILE A 155 -20.87 1.89 22.09
N ASP A 156 -20.09 2.95 21.95
CA ASP A 156 -20.50 4.33 22.09
C ASP A 156 -20.51 5.03 20.72
N THR A 157 -21.71 5.31 20.23
CA THR A 157 -21.94 5.96 18.93
C THR A 157 -21.68 7.47 18.94
N SER A 158 -21.45 8.08 20.11
CA SER A 158 -21.03 9.49 20.20
C SER A 158 -19.59 9.69 19.69
N LEU A 159 -18.79 8.63 19.65
CA LEU A 159 -17.44 8.63 19.07
C LEU A 159 -17.49 8.20 17.60
N PRO A 160 -16.62 8.76 16.72
CA PRO A 160 -16.70 8.53 15.29
C PRO A 160 -16.26 7.11 14.89
N LEU A 161 -16.56 6.66 13.67
CA LEU A 161 -15.89 5.47 13.13
C LEU A 161 -14.37 5.72 13.01
N PRO A 162 -13.54 4.66 12.99
CA PRO A 162 -12.11 4.84 12.80
C PRO A 162 -11.83 5.37 11.38
N GLU A 163 -10.86 6.27 11.27
CA GLU A 163 -10.53 6.94 10.02
C GLU A 163 -9.08 6.70 9.58
N TYR A 164 -8.90 6.59 8.26
CA TYR A 164 -7.60 6.69 7.62
C TYR A 164 -7.31 8.15 7.30
N HIS A 165 -6.35 8.75 8.00
CA HIS A 165 -6.11 10.20 7.91
C HIS A 165 -5.40 10.68 6.63
N THR A 166 -4.83 9.78 5.82
CA THR A 166 -4.21 10.12 4.54
C THR A 166 -4.50 9.03 3.51
N SER A 167 -4.42 9.35 2.22
CA SER A 167 -4.67 8.39 1.14
C SER A 167 -3.71 7.19 1.14
N GLY A 168 -2.52 7.35 1.71
CA GLY A 168 -1.51 6.30 1.86
C GLY A 168 -1.47 5.63 3.24
N ALA A 169 -2.38 6.00 4.14
CA ALA A 169 -2.44 5.40 5.47
C ALA A 169 -2.81 3.91 5.34
N VAL A 170 -1.98 3.06 5.93
CA VAL A 170 -2.21 1.60 5.99
C VAL A 170 -2.94 1.17 7.24
N ALA A 171 -3.01 2.05 8.23
CA ALA A 171 -3.64 1.83 9.52
C ALA A 171 -4.65 2.95 9.83
N PHE A 172 -5.68 2.61 10.60
CA PHE A 172 -6.65 3.54 11.16
C PHE A 172 -6.42 3.72 12.65
N ASP A 173 -6.68 4.91 13.18
CA ASP A 173 -6.44 5.20 14.59
C ASP A 173 -7.49 4.50 15.48
N LEU A 174 -7.02 3.91 16.59
CA LEU A 174 -7.84 3.42 17.70
C LEU A 174 -7.76 4.41 18.86
N TYR A 175 -8.90 4.66 19.48
CA TYR A 175 -9.04 5.68 20.51
C TYR A 175 -9.68 5.12 21.79
N SER A 176 -9.46 5.79 22.92
CA SER A 176 -10.11 5.42 24.18
C SER A 176 -11.60 5.73 24.15
N ARG A 177 -12.44 4.77 24.56
CA ARG A 177 -13.88 4.99 24.79
C ARG A 177 -14.14 5.83 26.04
N ASP A 178 -13.30 5.69 27.06
CA ASP A 178 -13.52 6.24 28.39
C ASP A 178 -12.38 7.17 28.84
N ASN A 179 -12.65 8.02 29.84
CA ASN A 179 -11.59 8.69 30.60
C ASN A 179 -11.03 7.69 31.62
N MET A 180 -9.71 7.54 31.68
CA MET A 180 -9.07 6.64 32.64
C MET A 180 -7.65 7.05 32.96
N VAL A 181 -7.09 6.40 33.98
CA VAL A 181 -5.71 6.60 34.41
C VAL A 181 -4.97 5.27 34.25
N VAL A 182 -3.80 5.32 33.63
CA VAL A 182 -2.85 4.20 33.59
C VAL A 182 -1.82 4.44 34.70
N PRO A 183 -1.86 3.67 35.81
CA PRO A 183 -0.97 3.92 36.94
C PRO A 183 0.50 3.80 36.55
N ALA A 184 1.38 4.56 37.22
CA ALA A 184 2.83 4.42 37.07
C ALA A 184 3.26 2.95 37.19
N LYS A 185 4.15 2.50 36.29
CA LYS A 185 4.69 1.12 36.27
C LYS A 185 3.63 0.02 36.24
N ASN A 186 2.45 0.28 35.69
CA ASN A 186 1.38 -0.72 35.62
C ASN A 186 0.83 -0.87 34.20
N ILE A 187 0.12 -1.98 33.99
CA ILE A 187 -0.59 -2.30 32.76
C ILE A 187 -2.06 -1.89 32.93
N ALA A 188 -2.64 -1.35 31.86
CA ALA A 188 -4.07 -1.12 31.75
C ALA A 188 -4.61 -1.57 30.40
N LEU A 189 -5.88 -2.00 30.39
CA LEU A 189 -6.63 -2.32 29.19
C LEU A 189 -7.58 -1.17 28.86
N ILE A 190 -7.28 -0.46 27.78
CA ILE A 190 -8.07 0.70 27.36
C ILE A 190 -9.13 0.24 26.34
N PRO A 191 -10.43 0.39 26.61
CA PRO A 191 -11.49 0.01 25.68
C PRO A 191 -11.43 0.88 24.42
N ALA A 192 -11.38 0.24 23.25
CA ALA A 192 -11.20 0.93 21.97
C ALA A 192 -12.51 1.32 21.26
N ASN A 193 -13.66 1.13 21.92
CA ASN A 193 -15.01 1.42 21.41
C ASN A 193 -15.54 0.50 20.30
N PHE A 194 -14.75 -0.44 19.81
CA PHE A 194 -15.09 -1.20 18.61
C PHE A 194 -15.10 -2.70 18.84
N ILE A 195 -16.11 -3.34 18.28
CA ILE A 195 -16.12 -4.77 17.96
C ILE A 195 -16.04 -4.86 16.44
N ILE A 196 -15.05 -5.60 15.92
CA ILE A 196 -14.77 -5.67 14.48
C ILE A 196 -14.81 -7.13 14.07
N GLU A 197 -15.71 -7.48 13.14
CA GLU A 197 -15.69 -8.79 12.47
C GLU A 197 -14.60 -8.74 11.40
N VAL A 198 -13.39 -9.16 11.75
CA VAL A 198 -12.26 -9.17 10.82
C VAL A 198 -12.57 -10.16 9.70
N PRO A 199 -12.35 -9.81 8.40
CA PRO A 199 -12.65 -10.73 7.31
C PRO A 199 -11.81 -12.02 7.38
N THR A 200 -12.41 -13.14 6.99
CA THR A 200 -11.70 -14.43 6.87
C THR A 200 -10.45 -14.29 6.00
N GLY A 201 -9.34 -14.91 6.44
CA GLY A 201 -8.03 -14.80 5.78
C GLY A 201 -7.23 -13.55 6.20
N TYR A 202 -7.72 -12.80 7.18
CA TYR A 202 -7.02 -11.66 7.77
C TYR A 202 -7.02 -11.76 9.29
N ALA A 203 -6.00 -11.16 9.90
CA ALA A 203 -5.99 -10.74 11.29
C ALA A 203 -5.98 -9.21 11.35
N LEU A 204 -6.53 -8.63 12.42
CA LEU A 204 -6.37 -7.20 12.70
C LEU A 204 -5.19 -7.02 13.65
N ILE A 205 -4.17 -6.31 13.17
CA ILE A 205 -2.92 -6.07 13.89
C ILE A 205 -2.94 -4.69 14.51
N LEU A 206 -2.83 -4.65 15.84
CA LEU A 206 -2.79 -3.43 16.64
C LEU A 206 -1.34 -3.06 16.93
N THR A 207 -0.97 -1.84 16.56
CA THR A 207 0.37 -1.29 16.78
C THR A 207 0.30 0.04 17.52
N ALA A 208 1.37 0.39 18.21
CA ALA A 208 1.47 1.70 18.85
C ALA A 208 1.47 2.80 17.77
N ARG A 209 0.83 3.93 18.07
CA ARG A 209 1.10 5.17 17.31
C ARG A 209 2.53 5.60 17.64
N SER A 210 3.25 6.15 16.66
CA SER A 210 4.65 6.58 16.84
C SER A 210 4.86 7.55 18.00
N SER A 211 3.82 8.32 18.35
CA SER A 211 3.85 9.27 19.46
C SER A 211 3.53 8.67 20.84
N LEU A 212 3.03 7.44 20.94
CA LEU A 212 2.51 6.87 22.19
C LEU A 212 3.59 6.87 23.29
N ALA A 213 4.75 6.26 23.01
CA ALA A 213 5.88 6.23 23.95
C ALA A 213 6.40 7.63 24.25
N LYS A 214 6.74 8.40 23.21
CA LYS A 214 7.41 9.70 23.38
C LYS A 214 6.53 10.76 24.07
N LYS A 215 5.22 10.79 23.77
CA LYS A 215 4.32 11.84 24.28
C LYS A 215 3.54 11.43 25.52
N LYS A 216 3.24 10.14 25.69
CA LYS A 216 2.40 9.66 26.81
C LYS A 216 3.17 8.81 27.82
N GLY A 217 4.38 8.36 27.51
CA GLY A 217 5.08 7.43 28.40
C GLY A 217 4.45 6.03 28.45
N LEU A 218 3.71 5.68 27.40
CA LEU A 218 3.01 4.40 27.27
C LEU A 218 3.63 3.56 26.15
N MET A 219 3.67 2.25 26.33
CA MET A 219 3.98 1.29 25.26
C MET A 219 2.89 0.22 25.19
N LEU A 220 2.74 -0.48 24.07
CA LEU A 220 1.87 -1.64 24.04
C LEU A 220 2.50 -2.76 24.89
N ALA A 221 1.78 -3.23 25.92
CA ALA A 221 2.31 -4.21 26.86
C ALA A 221 2.53 -5.59 26.21
N ASN A 222 1.77 -5.90 25.17
CA ASN A 222 1.90 -7.10 24.35
C ASN A 222 2.80 -6.91 23.11
N GLY A 223 3.43 -5.73 22.94
CA GLY A 223 4.21 -5.36 21.76
C GLY A 223 3.34 -5.09 20.53
N VAL A 224 2.62 -6.10 20.07
CA VAL A 224 1.65 -6.05 18.97
C VAL A 224 0.39 -6.80 19.41
N GLY A 225 -0.79 -6.22 19.19
CA GLY A 225 -2.05 -6.93 19.36
C GLY A 225 -2.43 -7.68 18.10
N THR A 226 -2.81 -8.94 18.23
CA THR A 226 -3.40 -9.73 17.13
C THR A 226 -4.85 -10.00 17.50
N ILE A 227 -5.76 -9.54 16.66
CA ILE A 227 -7.20 -9.76 16.82
C ILE A 227 -7.63 -10.75 15.75
N ASP A 228 -8.10 -11.91 16.20
CA ASP A 228 -8.57 -13.01 15.36
C ASP A 228 -9.92 -12.69 14.71
N ASN A 229 -10.24 -13.41 13.63
CA ASN A 229 -11.46 -13.14 12.85
C ASN A 229 -12.76 -13.57 13.51
N ASP A 230 -12.69 -14.44 14.53
CA ASP A 230 -13.81 -14.87 15.35
C ASP A 230 -13.94 -14.10 16.67
N TYR A 231 -13.02 -13.17 16.96
CA TYR A 231 -13.12 -12.24 18.10
C TYR A 231 -14.07 -11.08 17.79
N CYS A 232 -15.35 -11.39 17.63
CA CYS A 232 -16.38 -10.41 17.27
C CYS A 232 -17.73 -10.67 17.95
N GLY A 233 -17.73 -11.37 19.08
CA GLY A 233 -18.90 -11.54 19.94
C GLY A 233 -19.42 -10.22 20.53
N PRO A 234 -20.63 -10.22 21.11
CA PRO A 234 -21.27 -8.99 21.61
C PRO A 234 -20.47 -8.20 22.65
N GLU A 235 -19.56 -8.87 23.37
CA GLU A 235 -18.69 -8.34 24.43
C GLU A 235 -17.19 -8.29 24.03
N ASP A 236 -16.85 -8.66 22.79
CA ASP A 236 -15.47 -8.70 22.28
C ASP A 236 -15.00 -7.31 21.85
N GLU A 237 -15.14 -6.35 22.77
CA GLU A 237 -14.58 -5.02 22.59
C GLU A 237 -13.06 -5.12 22.48
N ILE A 238 -12.51 -4.59 21.38
CA ILE A 238 -11.07 -4.47 21.22
C ILE A 238 -10.51 -3.61 22.36
N LYS A 239 -9.47 -4.11 23.03
CA LYS A 239 -8.77 -3.40 24.11
C LYS A 239 -7.33 -3.11 23.71
N ILE A 240 -6.88 -1.89 24.01
CA ILE A 240 -5.50 -1.46 23.84
C ILE A 240 -4.77 -1.75 25.16
N SER A 241 -3.97 -2.82 25.20
CA SER A 241 -3.14 -3.15 26.36
C SER A 241 -1.90 -2.26 26.38
N VAL A 242 -1.80 -1.38 27.36
CA VAL A 242 -0.67 -0.46 27.51
C VAL A 242 0.06 -0.68 28.82
N TYR A 243 1.38 -0.52 28.80
CA TYR A 243 2.24 -0.42 29.98
C TYR A 243 2.72 1.02 30.12
N ASN A 244 2.52 1.60 31.29
CA ASN A 244 3.09 2.90 31.65
C ASN A 244 4.50 2.70 32.21
N PHE A 245 5.51 3.08 31.44
CA PHE A 245 6.90 2.93 31.85
C PHE A 245 7.45 4.12 32.64
N THR A 246 6.63 5.15 32.89
CA THR A 246 7.00 6.32 33.68
C THR A 246 6.77 6.09 35.17
N ASP A 247 7.27 7.02 35.99
CA ASP A 247 7.10 7.02 37.45
C ASP A 247 5.86 7.82 37.90
N SER A 248 5.04 8.29 36.95
CA SER A 248 3.82 9.07 37.21
C SER A 248 2.61 8.46 36.50
N ASP A 249 1.44 8.64 37.10
CA ASP A 249 0.18 8.24 36.48
C ASP A 249 -0.08 8.97 35.17
N VAL A 250 -0.57 8.26 34.16
CA VAL A 250 -0.89 8.81 32.84
C VAL A 250 -2.39 8.87 32.66
N ALA A 251 -2.93 10.09 32.57
CA ALA A 251 -4.33 10.30 32.21
C ALA A 251 -4.54 10.03 30.71
N VAL A 252 -5.58 9.28 30.39
CA VAL A 252 -6.09 9.02 29.05
C VAL A 252 -7.49 9.60 28.96
N THR A 253 -7.73 10.47 27.98
CA THR A 253 -9.04 11.07 27.78
C THR A 253 -9.87 10.29 26.76
N LYS A 254 -11.19 10.33 26.93
CA LYS A 254 -12.15 9.81 25.96
C LYS A 254 -11.91 10.44 24.58
N GLY A 255 -11.84 9.59 23.55
CA GLY A 255 -11.52 9.97 22.17
C GLY A 255 -10.02 10.16 21.88
N GLU A 256 -9.15 10.02 22.88
CA GLU A 256 -7.70 10.12 22.66
C GLU A 256 -7.19 8.93 21.84
N ARG A 257 -6.46 9.22 20.76
CA ARG A 257 -5.93 8.22 19.83
C ARG A 257 -4.58 7.68 20.31
N LEU A 258 -4.51 6.39 20.60
CA LEU A 258 -3.36 5.77 21.29
C LEU A 258 -2.66 4.69 20.47
N ALA A 259 -3.45 3.86 19.80
CA ALA A 259 -2.97 2.77 18.94
C ALA A 259 -3.52 2.95 17.52
N GLN A 260 -3.11 2.09 16.62
CA GLN A 260 -3.61 2.04 15.25
C GLN A 260 -3.74 0.58 14.80
N GLY A 261 -4.81 0.30 14.07
CA GLY A 261 -5.12 -1.03 13.55
C GLY A 261 -4.84 -1.12 12.05
N LEU A 262 -4.26 -2.22 11.59
CA LEU A 262 -4.13 -2.56 10.18
C LEU A 262 -4.53 -4.01 9.93
N PHE A 263 -5.13 -4.28 8.78
CA PHE A 263 -5.50 -5.64 8.41
C PHE A 263 -4.31 -6.32 7.73
N MET A 264 -3.94 -7.49 8.26
CA MET A 264 -2.84 -8.29 7.73
C MET A 264 -3.41 -9.60 7.19
N LYS A 265 -3.08 -9.91 5.93
CA LYS A 265 -3.43 -11.21 5.35
C LYS A 265 -2.64 -12.30 6.08
N ILE A 266 -3.33 -13.41 6.40
CA ILE A 266 -2.74 -14.55 7.08
C ILE A 266 -2.92 -15.81 6.24
N ASP A 267 -2.00 -16.77 6.43
CA ASP A 267 -2.11 -18.13 5.95
C ASP A 267 -2.04 -19.07 7.16
N GLN A 268 -2.78 -20.18 7.11
CA GLN A 268 -2.72 -21.21 8.14
C GLN A 268 -1.75 -22.30 7.71
N GLY A 269 -0.70 -22.53 8.51
CA GLY A 269 0.26 -23.61 8.27
C GLY A 269 -0.34 -24.98 8.54
N GLN A 270 0.00 -25.95 7.69
CA GLN A 270 -0.12 -27.37 8.00
C GLN A 270 1.27 -27.88 8.38
N TRP A 271 1.34 -28.67 9.45
CA TRP A 271 2.61 -29.17 9.96
C TRP A 271 2.99 -30.47 9.26
N GLU A 272 4.22 -30.52 8.74
CA GLU A 272 4.90 -31.75 8.32
C GLU A 272 6.02 -32.00 9.33
N GLU A 273 5.80 -32.93 10.24
CA GLU A 273 6.80 -33.32 11.25
C GLU A 273 7.87 -34.20 10.60
N VAL A 274 9.14 -33.86 10.82
CA VAL A 274 10.32 -34.57 10.27
C VAL A 274 11.28 -34.91 11.40
N ASP A 275 12.01 -36.01 11.24
CA ASP A 275 12.99 -36.44 12.25
C ASP A 275 14.18 -35.48 12.38
N GLU A 276 14.61 -34.85 11.27
CA GLU A 276 15.72 -33.88 11.26
C GLU A 276 15.56 -32.77 10.20
N MET A 277 16.10 -31.58 10.53
CA MET A 277 16.23 -30.46 9.59
C MET A 277 17.61 -30.52 8.92
N THR A 278 17.68 -30.45 7.59
CA THR A 278 18.91 -30.70 6.83
C THR A 278 19.77 -29.46 6.56
N GLU A 279 19.22 -28.26 6.77
CA GLU A 279 19.91 -27.00 6.50
C GLU A 279 20.88 -26.59 7.63
N LYS A 280 21.93 -25.83 7.27
CA LYS A 280 22.91 -25.36 8.26
C LYS A 280 22.32 -24.33 9.23
N SER A 281 22.64 -24.48 10.53
CA SER A 281 22.28 -23.49 11.54
C SER A 281 22.91 -22.12 11.24
N ARG A 282 22.10 -21.06 11.27
CA ARG A 282 22.54 -19.68 11.01
C ARG A 282 22.92 -18.90 12.28
N GLY A 283 22.64 -19.44 13.48
CA GLY A 283 22.70 -18.70 14.75
C GLY A 283 21.61 -17.62 14.88
N GLY A 284 21.53 -16.98 16.04
CA GLY A 284 20.58 -15.91 16.38
C GLY A 284 20.98 -15.20 17.68
N PHE A 285 20.29 -14.10 18.06
CA PHE A 285 20.59 -13.27 19.25
C PHE A 285 21.92 -12.50 19.19
N GLY A 286 22.15 -11.73 18.12
CA GLY A 286 23.35 -10.87 18.02
C GLY A 286 24.57 -11.56 17.37
N SER A 287 24.35 -12.63 16.60
CA SER A 287 25.37 -13.39 15.86
C SER A 287 26.14 -12.59 14.79
N THR A 288 25.81 -11.30 14.58
CA THR A 288 26.54 -10.37 13.72
C THR A 288 27.46 -9.40 14.48
N GLY A 289 27.53 -9.46 15.81
CA GLY A 289 28.40 -8.63 16.64
C GLY A 289 27.89 -7.21 16.91
N LEU A 290 28.27 -6.72 18.10
CA LEU A 290 27.91 -5.48 18.81
C LEU A 290 26.42 -5.32 19.14
N ILE A 291 26.07 -5.74 20.36
CA ILE A 291 24.89 -5.26 21.10
C ILE A 291 25.14 -3.80 21.49
#